data_AF-A0A9P3MJP4-F1
#
_entry.id   AF-A0A9P3MJP4-F1
#
_cell.length_a   1.000
_cell.length_b   1.000
_cell.length_c   1.000
_cell.angle_alpha   90.00
_cell.angle_beta   90.00
_cell.angle_gamma   90.00
#
_symmetry.space_group_name_H-M   'P 1'
#
loop_
_entity.id
_entity.type
_entity.pdbx_description
1 polymer ?
#
loop_
_entity_poly.entity_id
_entity_poly.type
_entity_poly.pdbx_seq_one_letter_code
_entity_poly.pdbx_strand_id
1 'polypeptide(L)'
;MKGLQESPMGLNPSHTSHTVILVPIPRLTTEVREAMFKLAQKAAESARVSLRRARKEGMDAIKRAADVIPEDERKRAEKKVEEAVAAAKKQLDAICEAKEKELKG
;
A
#
# COMPACT_ATOMS: atom_id res chain seq x y z
N MET A 1 -15.87 22.88 1.25
CA MET A 1 -16.06 22.31 -0.10
C MET A 1 -14.80 22.55 -0.94
N LYS A 2 -13.75 21.71 -0.80
CA LYS A 2 -12.52 21.83 -1.62
C LYS A 2 -11.85 20.48 -1.91
N GLY A 3 -12.12 19.43 -1.12
CA GLY A 3 -11.49 18.11 -1.32
C GLY A 3 -12.21 17.16 -2.31
N LEU A 4 -13.40 17.48 -2.79
CA LEU A 4 -14.20 16.57 -3.64
C LEU A 4 -13.98 16.76 -5.16
N GLN A 5 -13.36 17.87 -5.58
CA GLN A 5 -13.06 18.14 -7.00
C GLN A 5 -11.68 17.68 -7.46
N GLU A 6 -10.77 17.34 -6.53
CA GLU A 6 -9.42 16.84 -6.83
C GLU A 6 -9.32 15.30 -6.72
N SER A 7 -10.46 14.60 -6.66
CA SER A 7 -10.44 13.15 -6.81
C SER A 7 -10.27 12.82 -8.30
N PRO A 8 -9.35 11.91 -8.69
CA PRO A 8 -9.07 11.54 -10.08
C PRO A 8 -10.23 10.81 -10.79
N MET A 9 -11.43 10.82 -10.18
CA MET A 9 -12.63 10.13 -10.65
C MET A 9 -13.53 10.95 -11.58
N GLY A 10 -13.17 12.18 -11.96
CA GLY A 10 -13.88 12.92 -13.02
C GLY A 10 -15.39 13.08 -12.80
N LEU A 11 -15.82 13.18 -11.54
CA LEU A 11 -17.22 13.34 -11.19
C LEU A 11 -17.60 14.81 -11.34
N ASN A 12 -18.38 15.14 -12.37
CA ASN A 12 -19.00 16.44 -12.53
C ASN A 12 -20.24 16.50 -11.62
N PRO A 13 -20.25 17.30 -10.53
CA PRO A 13 -21.44 17.42 -9.70
C PRO A 13 -22.48 18.26 -10.43
N SER A 14 -23.50 17.63 -11.03
CA SER A 14 -24.72 18.33 -11.38
C SER A 14 -25.52 18.59 -10.11
N HIS A 15 -25.54 19.85 -9.69
CA HIS A 15 -26.32 20.30 -8.55
C HIS A 15 -27.81 20.02 -8.81
N THR A 16 -28.42 19.20 -7.95
CA THR A 16 -29.87 19.18 -7.75
C THR A 16 -30.14 19.20 -6.27
N SER A 17 -30.98 20.18 -5.89
CA SER A 17 -31.56 20.53 -4.59
C SER A 17 -31.12 19.74 -3.34
N HIS A 18 -30.64 20.50 -2.34
CA HIS A 18 -30.72 20.25 -0.90
C HIS A 18 -30.70 18.78 -0.42
N THR A 19 -29.54 18.39 0.11
CA THR A 19 -29.35 17.30 1.10
C THR A 19 -29.24 15.87 0.56
N VAL A 20 -29.08 15.66 -0.76
CA VAL A 20 -28.64 14.34 -1.26
C VAL A 20 -27.65 14.53 -2.42
N ILE A 21 -26.38 14.25 -2.17
CA ILE A 21 -25.41 14.08 -3.26
C ILE A 21 -25.58 12.64 -3.75
N LEU A 22 -26.37 12.45 -4.81
CA LEU A 22 -26.27 11.21 -5.59
C LEU A 22 -24.90 11.24 -6.27
N VAL A 23 -23.94 10.50 -5.74
CA VAL A 23 -22.71 10.19 -6.46
C VAL A 23 -23.09 9.09 -7.45
N PRO A 24 -23.19 9.35 -8.76
CA PRO A 24 -23.30 8.28 -9.73
C PRO A 24 -21.99 7.49 -9.63
N ILE A 25 -22.02 6.37 -8.91
CA ILE A 25 -20.90 5.44 -8.93
C ILE A 25 -20.79 5.01 -10.39
N PRO A 26 -19.71 5.36 -11.11
CA PRO A 26 -19.54 4.88 -12.46
C PRO A 26 -19.66 3.36 -12.40
N ARG A 27 -20.54 2.79 -13.23
CA ARG A 27 -20.72 1.34 -13.28
C ARG A 27 -19.33 0.71 -13.36
N LEU A 28 -19.09 -0.34 -12.58
CA LEU A 28 -17.88 -1.17 -12.71
C LEU A 28 -17.91 -1.82 -14.10
N THR A 29 -17.57 -1.06 -15.13
CA THR A 29 -17.31 -1.59 -16.46
C THR A 29 -16.00 -2.34 -16.40
N THR A 30 -15.84 -3.30 -17.29
CA THR A 30 -14.61 -4.11 -17.43
C THR A 30 -13.36 -3.24 -17.53
N GLU A 31 -13.45 -2.10 -18.21
CA GLU A 31 -12.36 -1.13 -18.36
C GLU A 31 -11.92 -0.49 -17.03
N VAL A 32 -12.86 -0.12 -16.15
CA VAL A 32 -12.55 0.46 -14.83
C VAL A 32 -11.95 -0.61 -13.91
N ARG A 33 -12.45 -1.85 -13.98
CA ARG A 33 -11.92 -3.00 -13.24
C ARG A 33 -10.47 -3.31 -13.66
N GLU A 34 -10.16 -3.27 -14.96
CA GLU A 34 -8.81 -3.43 -15.48
C GLU A 34 -7.86 -2.28 -15.08
N ALA A 35 -8.33 -1.04 -15.10
CA ALA A 35 -7.56 0.11 -14.66
C ALA A 35 -7.21 0.01 -13.16
N MET A 36 -8.17 -0.40 -12.34
CA MET A 36 -7.97 -0.64 -10.90
C MET A 36 -7.00 -1.79 -10.63
N PHE A 37 -7.06 -2.85 -11.45
CA PHE A 37 -6.12 -3.97 -11.36
C PHE A 37 -4.67 -3.53 -11.65
N LYS A 38 -4.45 -2.76 -12.73
CA LYS A 38 -3.13 -2.20 -13.05
C LYS A 38 -2.60 -1.29 -11.94
N LEU A 39 -3.48 -0.47 -11.35
CA LEU A 39 -3.11 0.40 -10.23
C LEU A 39 -2.72 -0.41 -8.98
N ALA A 40 -3.49 -1.44 -8.65
CA ALA A 40 -3.22 -2.34 -7.53
C ALA A 40 -1.88 -3.07 -7.72
N GLN A 41 -1.58 -3.58 -8.92
CA GLN A 41 -0.30 -4.20 -9.23
C GLN A 41 0.87 -3.21 -9.06
N LYS A 42 0.74 -2.00 -9.58
CA LYS A 42 1.78 -0.97 -9.46
C LYS A 42 2.02 -0.58 -7.99
N ALA A 43 0.97 -0.48 -7.20
CA ALA A 43 1.06 -0.23 -5.76
C ALA A 43 1.75 -1.39 -5.02
N ALA A 44 1.42 -2.63 -5.38
CA ALA A 44 2.04 -3.82 -4.81
C ALA A 44 3.55 -3.89 -5.13
N GLU A 45 3.95 -3.62 -6.38
CA GLU A 45 5.37 -3.57 -6.77
C GLU A 45 6.12 -2.48 -6.03
N SER A 46 5.56 -1.27 -5.95
CA SER A 46 6.17 -0.17 -5.19
C SER A 46 6.36 -0.53 -3.72
N ALA A 47 5.35 -1.15 -3.10
CA ALA A 47 5.45 -1.61 -1.72
C ALA A 47 6.51 -2.72 -1.53
N ARG A 48 6.65 -3.66 -2.48
CA ARG A 48 7.72 -4.66 -2.47
C ARG A 48 9.11 -4.02 -2.56
N VAL A 49 9.27 -3.00 -3.40
CA VAL A 49 10.54 -2.26 -3.54
C VAL A 49 10.86 -1.52 -2.24
N SER A 50 9.89 -0.79 -1.69
CA SER A 50 10.04 -0.09 -0.41
C SER A 50 10.38 -1.04 0.73
N LEU A 51 9.76 -2.23 0.80
CA LEU A 51 10.06 -3.24 1.81
C LEU A 51 11.51 -3.73 1.72
N ARG A 52 12.02 -3.99 0.51
CA ARG A 52 13.43 -4.37 0.30
C ARG A 52 14.38 -3.25 0.72
N ARG A 53 14.03 -2.01 0.42
CA ARG A 53 14.81 -0.84 0.81
C ARG A 53 14.84 -0.68 2.33
N ALA A 54 13.69 -0.76 2.99
CA ALA A 54 13.58 -0.68 4.45
C ALA A 54 14.36 -1.79 5.16
N ARG A 55 14.34 -3.03 4.63
CA ARG A 55 15.19 -4.12 5.14
C ARG A 55 16.67 -3.75 5.06
N LYS A 56 17.13 -3.27 3.89
CA LYS A 56 18.53 -2.88 3.70
C LYS A 56 18.94 -1.74 4.63
N GLU A 57 18.12 -0.69 4.73
CA GLU A 57 18.35 0.43 5.64
C GLU A 57 18.39 -0.01 7.11
N GLY A 58 17.50 -0.91 7.52
CA GLY A 58 17.49 -1.50 8.87
C GLY A 58 18.76 -2.30 9.19
N MET A 59 19.21 -3.15 8.26
CA MET A 59 20.46 -3.90 8.45
C MET A 59 21.70 -3.01 8.37
N ASP A 60 21.72 -1.99 7.52
CA ASP A 60 22.82 -1.03 7.44
C ASP A 60 22.89 -0.18 8.72
N ALA A 61 21.76 0.19 9.31
CA ALA A 61 21.71 0.88 10.60
C ALA A 61 22.28 0.00 11.74
N ILE A 62 21.92 -1.29 11.77
CA ILE A 62 22.46 -2.24 12.76
C ILE A 62 23.97 -2.40 12.59
N LYS A 63 24.47 -2.49 11.34
CA LYS A 63 25.91 -2.57 11.06
C LYS A 63 26.66 -1.32 11.49
N ARG A 64 26.11 -0.13 11.28
CA ARG A 64 26.72 1.13 11.74
C ARG A 64 26.79 1.23 13.25
N ALA A 65 25.81 0.66 13.94
CA ALA A 65 25.78 0.65 15.39
C ALA A 65 26.54 -0.55 15.99
N ALA A 66 27.12 -1.44 15.16
CA ALA A 66 27.83 -2.63 15.63
C ALA A 66 29.06 -2.31 16.48
N ASP A 67 29.67 -1.13 16.29
CA ASP A 67 30.84 -0.69 17.07
C ASP A 67 30.46 -0.12 18.45
N VAL A 68 29.17 0.16 18.69
CA VAL A 68 28.67 0.79 19.92
C VAL A 68 27.81 -0.18 20.74
N ILE A 69 27.22 -1.18 20.09
CA ILE A 69 26.22 -2.07 20.70
C ILE A 69 26.81 -3.48 20.93
N PRO A 70 26.53 -4.13 22.07
CA PRO A 70 26.92 -5.52 22.32
C PRO A 70 26.41 -6.50 21.26
N GLU A 71 27.18 -7.57 21.00
CA GLU A 71 26.84 -8.57 19.97
C GLU A 71 25.48 -9.26 20.18
N ASP A 72 25.07 -9.45 21.43
CA ASP A 72 23.74 -10.00 21.78
C ASP A 72 22.58 -9.06 21.44
N GLU A 73 22.79 -7.75 21.56
CA GLU A 73 21.80 -6.76 21.14
C GLU A 73 21.76 -6.62 19.61
N ARG A 74 22.91 -6.73 18.94
CA ARG A 74 23.00 -6.76 17.48
C ARG A 74 22.18 -7.91 16.89
N LYS A 75 22.37 -9.13 17.38
CA LYS A 75 21.61 -10.32 16.94
C LYS A 75 20.11 -10.18 17.20
N ARG A 76 19.73 -9.58 18.35
CA ARG A 76 18.32 -9.30 18.65
C ARG A 76 17.71 -8.26 17.71
N ALA A 77 18.45 -7.21 17.37
CA ALA A 77 18.00 -6.20 16.42
C ALA A 77 17.85 -6.77 15.01
N GLU A 78 18.82 -7.56 14.53
CA GLU A 78 18.73 -8.25 13.23
C GLU A 78 17.49 -9.14 13.15
N LYS A 79 17.26 -9.96 14.19
CA LYS A 79 16.09 -10.84 14.26
C LYS A 79 14.78 -10.04 14.23
N LYS A 80 14.69 -8.93 14.96
CA LYS A 80 13.50 -8.05 14.93
C LYS A 80 13.25 -7.44 13.56
N VAL A 81 14.31 -7.00 12.86
CA VAL A 81 14.18 -6.46 11.50
C VAL A 81 13.69 -7.54 10.54
N GLU A 82 14.25 -8.75 10.61
CA GLU A 82 13.79 -9.88 9.79
C GLU A 82 12.33 -10.27 10.07
N GLU A 83 11.94 -10.35 11.35
CA GLU A 83 10.56 -10.65 11.75
C GLU A 83 9.58 -9.58 11.26
N ALA A 84 9.92 -8.30 11.43
CA ALA A 84 9.09 -7.19 10.97
C ALA A 84 8.94 -7.20 9.43
N VAL A 85 10.03 -7.45 8.70
CA VAL A 85 9.99 -7.54 7.24
C VAL A 85 9.17 -8.75 6.78
N ALA A 86 9.31 -9.90 7.44
CA ALA A 86 8.52 -11.09 7.14
C ALA A 86 7.02 -10.87 7.38
N ALA A 87 6.66 -10.22 8.49
CA ALA A 87 5.27 -9.85 8.80
C ALA A 87 4.69 -8.90 7.75
N ALA A 88 5.43 -7.83 7.40
CA ALA A 88 5.01 -6.87 6.39
C ALA A 88 4.87 -7.51 5.00
N LYS A 89 5.76 -8.44 4.63
CA LYS A 89 5.63 -9.22 3.39
C LYS A 89 4.32 -10.02 3.36
N LYS A 90 4.03 -10.75 4.46
CA LYS A 90 2.81 -11.56 4.57
C LYS A 90 1.54 -10.71 4.49
N GLN A 91 1.53 -9.53 5.13
CA GLN A 91 0.44 -8.57 5.03
C GLN A 91 0.26 -8.06 3.61
N LEU A 92 1.36 -7.74 2.91
CA LEU A 92 1.31 -7.27 1.53
C LEU A 92 0.70 -8.31 0.60
N ASP A 93 1.15 -9.57 0.71
CA ASP A 93 0.64 -10.66 -0.12
C ASP A 93 -0.85 -10.92 0.17
N ALA A 94 -1.28 -10.88 1.43
CA ALA A 94 -2.70 -11.01 1.80
C ALA A 94 -3.58 -9.87 1.24
N ILE A 95 -3.10 -8.63 1.26
CA ILE A 95 -3.82 -7.48 0.69
C ILE A 95 -3.91 -7.61 -0.83
N CYS A 96 -2.84 -8.04 -1.50
CA CYS A 96 -2.84 -8.28 -2.94
C CYS A 96 -3.87 -9.35 -3.31
N GLU A 97 -3.87 -10.50 -2.62
CA GLU A 97 -4.82 -11.58 -2.85
C GLU A 97 -6.28 -11.14 -2.61
N ALA A 98 -6.53 -10.37 -1.55
CA ALA A 98 -7.87 -9.83 -1.28
C ALA A 98 -8.33 -8.90 -2.41
N LYS A 99 -7.46 -7.99 -2.86
CA LYS A 99 -7.77 -7.06 -3.97
C LYS A 99 -7.95 -7.78 -5.30
N GLU A 100 -7.18 -8.83 -5.56
CA GLU A 100 -7.37 -9.67 -6.74
C GLU A 100 -8.72 -10.40 -6.72
N LYS A 101 -9.16 -10.91 -5.56
CA LYS A 101 -10.46 -11.56 -5.42
C LYS A 101 -11.62 -10.57 -5.59
N GLU A 102 -11.54 -9.38 -4.99
CA GLU A 102 -12.54 -8.31 -5.14
C GLU A 102 -12.65 -7.80 -6.59
N LEU A 103 -11.55 -7.78 -7.34
CA LEU A 103 -11.54 -7.30 -8.72
C LEU A 103 -11.97 -8.39 -9.71
N LYS A 104 -11.74 -9.68 -9.41
CA LYS A 104 -12.16 -10.78 -10.28
C LYS A 104 -13.62 -11.20 -10.06
N GLY A 105 -14.18 -11.00 -8.85
CA GLY A 105 -15.62 -11.12 -8.58
C GLY A 105 -16.38 -9.95 -9.21
#